data_AF-W2SSL8-F1
#
_entry.id   AF-W2SSL8-F1
#
_cell.length_a   1.000
_cell.length_b   1.000
_cell.length_c   1.000
_cell.angle_alpha   90.00
_cell.angle_beta   90.00
_cell.angle_gamma   90.00
#
_symmetry.space_group_name_H-M   'P 1'
#
loop_
_entity.id
_entity.type
_entity.pdbx_description
1 polymer ?
#
loop_
_entity_poly.entity_id
_entity_poly.type
_entity_poly.pdbx_seq_one_letter_code
_entity_poly.pdbx_strand_id
1 'polypeptide(L)' 'MNNNVWGKEEREGDMPISKGEVFDLTIINEEFSFQIFFNGKRFATFAHRGSPTDIKTLEIDGDVE' A
#
# COMPACT_ATOMS: atom_id res chain seq x y z
N MET A 1 -10.90 -6.79 7.63
CA MET A 1 -12.26 -6.25 7.49
C MET A 1 -13.08 -6.73 8.68
N ASN A 2 -13.78 -5.84 9.37
CA ASN A 2 -14.75 -6.26 10.38
C ASN A 2 -16.10 -6.35 9.67
N ASN A 3 -16.67 -7.55 9.57
CA ASN A 3 -18.01 -7.79 9.01
C ASN A 3 -18.22 -7.28 7.57
N ASN A 4 -17.22 -7.40 6.70
CA ASN A 4 -17.25 -6.91 5.30
C ASN A 4 -17.53 -5.40 5.15
N VAL A 5 -17.23 -4.60 6.17
CA VAL A 5 -17.33 -3.14 6.10
C VAL A 5 -15.93 -2.52 6.02
N TRP A 6 -15.82 -1.46 5.21
CA TRP A 6 -14.61 -0.64 5.13
C TRP A 6 -14.29 0.04 6.46
N GLY A 7 -13.00 0.10 6.79
CA GLY A 7 -12.51 0.88 7.93
C GLY A 7 -12.32 2.36 7.57
N LYS A 8 -11.73 3.12 8.49
CA LYS A 8 -11.35 4.51 8.25
C LYS A 8 -10.25 4.60 7.18
N GLU A 9 -10.40 5.54 6.27
CA GLU A 9 -9.41 5.91 5.25
C GLU A 9 -8.21 6.63 5.90
N GLU A 10 -7.00 6.33 5.42
CA GLU A 10 -5.75 7.00 5.79
C GLU A 10 -5.17 7.65 4.54
N ARG A 11 -4.79 8.93 4.63
CA ARG A 11 -4.22 9.70 3.52
C ARG A 11 -2.93 10.35 4.01
N GLU A 12 -1.85 10.14 3.28
CA GLU A 12 -0.53 10.69 3.55
C GLU A 12 0.11 11.14 2.23
N GLY A 13 0.79 12.29 2.25
CA GLY A 13 1.53 12.80 1.12
C GLY A 13 0.69 13.32 -0.06
N ASP A 14 1.39 13.87 -1.04
CA ASP A 14 0.85 14.27 -2.34
C ASP A 14 0.96 13.12 -3.36
N MET A 15 0.44 13.31 -4.57
CA MET A 15 0.48 12.30 -5.64
C MET A 15 1.94 11.88 -5.99
N PRO A 16 2.34 10.60 -5.80
CA PRO A 16 3.74 10.18 -5.98
C PRO A 16 4.09 9.74 -7.41
N ILE A 17 3.12 9.70 -8.32
CA ILE A 17 3.27 9.21 -9.70
C ILE A 17 2.67 10.19 -10.71
N SER A 18 3.14 10.13 -11.95
CA SER A 18 2.65 10.93 -13.08
C SER A 18 2.07 10.04 -14.18
N LYS A 19 1.04 10.50 -14.87
CA LYS A 19 0.45 9.78 -16.00
C LYS A 19 1.48 9.61 -17.12
N GLY A 20 1.65 8.37 -17.60
CA GLY A 20 2.54 8.03 -18.72
C GLY A 20 4.01 7.85 -18.32
N GLU A 21 4.34 7.99 -17.04
CA GLU A 21 5.67 7.66 -16.51
C GLU A 21 5.65 6.28 -15.86
N VAL A 22 6.72 5.51 -16.07
CA VAL A 22 6.94 4.25 -15.35
C VAL A 22 7.25 4.58 -13.89
N PHE A 23 6.71 3.79 -12.96
CA PHE A 23 7.01 3.90 -11.55
C PHE A 23 7.38 2.54 -10.95
N ASP A 24 8.22 2.58 -9.93
CA ASP A 24 8.54 1.42 -9.10
C ASP A 24 7.76 1.53 -7.79
N LEU A 25 6.88 0.56 -7.52
CA LEU A 25 6.19 0.42 -6.24
C LEU A 25 6.84 -0.69 -5.41
N THR A 26 7.36 -0.32 -4.24
CA THR A 26 7.87 -1.29 -3.27
C THR A 26 6.97 -1.28 -2.04
N ILE A 27 6.45 -2.45 -1.68
CA ILE A 27 5.70 -2.67 -0.44
C ILE A 27 6.49 -3.66 0.41
N ILE A 28 6.90 -3.25 1.61
CA ILE A 28 7.62 -4.08 2.57
C ILE A 28 6.68 -4.40 3.73
N ASN A 29 6.52 -5.69 4.02
CA ASN A 29 5.76 -6.17 5.16
C ASN A 29 6.67 -6.27 6.38
N GLU A 30 6.58 -5.28 7.28
CA GLU A 30 7.28 -5.29 8.57
C GLU A 30 6.38 -5.85 9.68
N GLU A 31 6.95 -6.11 10.86
CA GLU A 31 6.24 -6.70 12.01
C GLU A 31 4.95 -5.94 12.39
N PHE A 32 4.96 -4.60 12.30
CA PHE A 32 3.85 -3.76 12.76
C PHE A 32 3.11 -3.00 11.66
N SER A 33 3.66 -2.94 10.45
CA SER A 33 3.10 -2.13 9.36
C SER A 33 3.60 -2.54 7.98
N PHE A 34 2.90 -2.13 6.95
CA PHE A 34 3.49 -2.01 5.62
C PHE A 34 4.28 -0.70 5.51
N GLN A 35 5.44 -0.77 4.85
CA GLN A 35 6.19 0.39 4.39
C GLN A 35 6.04 0.50 2.88
N ILE A 36 5.63 1.67 2.39
CA ILE A 36 5.29 1.89 0.98
C ILE A 36 6.28 2.90 0.39
N PHE A 37 6.86 2.56 -0.75
CA PHE A 37 7.81 3.40 -1.46
C PHE A 37 7.42 3.54 -2.93
N PHE A 38 7.62 4.73 -3.48
CA PHE A 38 7.56 4.99 -4.91
C PHE A 38 8.93 5.44 -5.39
N ASN A 39 9.46 4.82 -6.44
CA ASN A 39 10.76 5.15 -7.03
C ASN A 39 11.89 5.20 -5.97
N GLY A 40 11.88 4.24 -5.04
CA GLY A 40 12.83 4.13 -3.93
C GLY A 40 12.66 5.15 -2.79
N LYS A 41 11.68 6.07 -2.88
CA LYS A 41 11.41 7.08 -1.85
C LYS A 41 10.23 6.66 -0.97
N ARG A 42 10.40 6.75 0.35
CA ARG A 42 9.34 6.44 1.33
C ARG A 42 8.15 7.36 1.10
N PHE A 43 6.97 6.76 0.95
CA PHE A 43 5.71 7.46 0.72
C PHE A 43 4.82 7.43 1.96
N ALA A 44 4.49 6.23 2.46
CA ALA A 44 3.56 6.07 3.56
C ALA A 44 3.85 4.81 4.39
N THR A 45 3.24 4.73 5.56
CA THR A 45 3.15 3.50 6.34
C THR A 45 1.69 3.15 6.60
N PHE A 46 1.39 1.86 6.71
CA PHE A 46 0.05 1.39 7.05
C PHE A 46 0.11 0.36 8.16
N ALA A 47 -0.39 0.71 9.34
CA ALA A 47 -0.39 -0.19 10.49
C ALA A 47 -1.25 -1.43 10.24
N HIS A 48 -0.75 -2.60 10.64
CA HIS A 48 -1.49 -3.84 10.46
C HIS A 48 -2.80 -3.82 11.25
N ARG A 49 -3.90 -4.15 10.58
CA ARG A 49 -5.23 -4.36 11.20
C ARG A 49 -5.56 -5.84 11.38
N GLY A 50 -4.59 -6.72 11.12
CA GLY A 50 -4.63 -8.17 11.22
C GLY A 50 -3.21 -8.72 11.41
N SER A 51 -3.02 -10.03 11.30
CA SER A 51 -1.66 -10.59 11.43
C SER A 51 -0.81 -10.28 10.19
N PRO A 52 0.44 -9.79 10.34
CA PRO A 52 1.38 -9.62 9.23
C PRO A 52 1.71 -10.95 8.52
N THR A 53 1.47 -12.10 9.16
CA THR A 53 1.80 -13.42 8.61
C THR A 53 0.68 -14.03 7.76
N ASP A 54 -0.52 -13.45 7.79
CA ASP A 54 -1.71 -14.07 7.19
C ASP A 54 -1.99 -13.59 5.75
N ILE A 55 -1.08 -12.81 5.19
CA ILE A 55 -1.16 -12.25 3.83
C ILE A 55 -0.73 -13.30 2.82
N LYS A 56 -1.60 -13.63 1.86
CA LYS A 56 -1.36 -14.73 0.89
C LYS A 56 -1.60 -14.34 -0.57
N THR A 57 -2.25 -13.20 -0.81
CA THR A 57 -2.72 -12.80 -2.13
C THR A 57 -2.36 -11.35 -2.36
N LEU A 58 -1.85 -11.06 -3.55
CA LEU A 58 -1.65 -9.72 -4.08
C LEU A 58 -2.58 -9.57 -5.28
N GLU A 59 -3.33 -8.48 -5.29
CA GLU A 59 -4.17 -8.07 -6.42
C GLU A 59 -3.73 -6.67 -6.84
N ILE A 60 -3.57 -6.49 -8.14
CA ILE A 60 -3.28 -5.21 -8.77
C ILE A 60 -4.44 -4.97 -9.74
N ASP A 61 -5.14 -3.86 -9.56
CA ASP A 61 -6.34 -3.50 -10.32
C ASP A 61 -6.31 -2.01 -10.70
N GLY A 62 -7.07 -1.65 -11.73
CA GLY A 62 -7.16 -0.30 -12.30
C GLY A 62 -6.31 -0.08 -13.56
N ASP A 63 -6.15 1.19 -13.94
CA ASP A 63 -5.41 1.61 -15.14
C ASP A 63 -3.89 1.61 -14.87
N VAL A 64 -3.30 0.42 -14.82
CA VAL A 64 -1.87 0.18 -14.59
C VAL A 64 -1.35 -0.88 -15.57
N GLU A 65 -0.10 -0.73 -16.02
CA GLU A 65 0.60 -1.63 -16.95
C GLU A 65 1.91 -2.16 -16.34
#